data_AF-A0A451AJE4-F1
#
_entry.id   AF-A0A451AJE4-F1
#
_cell.length_a   1.000
_cell.length_b   1.000
_cell.length_c   1.000
_cell.angle_alpha   90.00
_cell.angle_beta   90.00
_cell.angle_gamma   90.00
#
_symmetry.space_group_name_H-M   'P 1'
#
loop_
_entity.id
_entity.type
_entity.pdbx_description
1 polymer ?
#
loop_
_entity_poly.entity_id
_entity_poly.type
_entity_poly.pdbx_seq_one_letter_code
_entity_poly.pdbx_strand_id
1 'polypeptide(L)'
;MNRRLWAWVEGEYHQTPHHGLDGVTPLEKWAQSDSVRFPDPHDDLDNLFLFEERRKVQKDRTVSLNGMVYEVDAALLGETVTLRFDPSAPSGRPIQVCHQGRFIENAVHPTKAYLV
;
A
#
# COMPACT_ATOMS: atom_id res chain seq x y z
N MET A 1 -6.18 -12.26 -12.33
CA MET A 1 -5.68 -11.91 -13.68
C MET A 1 -4.16 -12.19 -13.71
N ASN A 2 -3.53 -12.41 -14.87
CA ASN A 2 -2.07 -12.57 -15.11
C ASN A 2 -1.39 -13.94 -14.93
N ARG A 3 -2.09 -15.04 -14.62
CA ARG A 3 -1.45 -16.36 -14.44
C ARG A 3 -0.67 -16.85 -15.67
N ARG A 4 -1.19 -16.62 -16.89
CA ARG A 4 -0.52 -17.03 -18.14
C ARG A 4 0.75 -16.22 -18.41
N LEU A 5 0.72 -14.92 -18.13
CA LEU A 5 1.90 -14.07 -18.24
C LEU A 5 2.98 -14.54 -17.27
N TRP A 6 2.63 -14.77 -16.01
CA TRP A 6 3.55 -15.31 -15.01
C TRP A 6 4.18 -16.63 -15.43
N ALA A 7 3.37 -17.58 -15.90
CA ALA A 7 3.87 -18.87 -16.36
C ALA A 7 4.86 -18.73 -17.53
N TRP A 8 4.58 -17.82 -18.47
CA TRP A 8 5.46 -17.57 -19.60
C TRP A 8 6.76 -16.85 -19.19
N VAL A 9 6.67 -15.84 -18.32
CA VAL A 9 7.85 -15.10 -17.83
C VAL A 9 8.82 -16.05 -17.11
N GLU A 10 8.30 -16.81 -16.15
CA GLU A 10 9.12 -17.70 -15.31
C GLU A 10 9.57 -18.98 -16.02
N GLY A 11 8.70 -19.56 -16.85
CA GLY A 11 8.95 -20.84 -17.50
C GLY A 11 9.72 -20.72 -18.82
N GLU A 12 9.51 -19.64 -19.57
CA GLU A 12 10.06 -19.51 -20.93
C GLU A 12 11.00 -18.32 -21.04
N TYR A 13 10.55 -17.09 -20.76
CA TYR A 13 11.31 -15.88 -21.05
C TYR A 13 12.64 -15.84 -20.28
N HIS A 14 12.61 -16.06 -18.96
CA HIS A 14 13.80 -16.06 -18.11
C HIS A 14 14.75 -17.23 -18.42
N GLN A 15 14.23 -18.33 -18.99
CA GLN A 15 14.95 -19.60 -19.20
C GLN A 15 15.45 -19.78 -20.65
N THR A 16 15.02 -18.94 -21.59
CA THR A 16 15.35 -19.08 -23.01
C THR A 16 16.56 -18.20 -23.38
N PRO A 17 17.50 -18.69 -24.20
CA PRO A 17 18.56 -17.88 -24.80
C PRO A 17 18.04 -16.68 -25.60
N HIS A 18 18.54 -15.47 -25.33
CA HIS A 18 18.13 -14.27 -26.07
C HIS A 18 19.28 -13.77 -26.93
N HIS A 19 19.00 -13.45 -28.20
CA HIS A 19 20.00 -12.89 -29.12
C HIS A 19 20.59 -11.56 -28.60
N GLY A 20 19.78 -10.72 -27.94
CA GLY A 20 20.25 -9.46 -27.34
C GLY A 20 21.14 -9.64 -26.11
N LEU A 21 21.32 -10.88 -25.64
CA LEU A 21 22.19 -11.25 -24.54
C LEU A 21 23.29 -12.23 -25.01
N ASP A 22 23.69 -12.15 -26.28
CA ASP A 22 24.72 -13.01 -26.87
C ASP A 22 24.43 -14.51 -26.71
N GLY A 23 23.14 -14.88 -26.69
CA GLY A 23 22.69 -16.26 -26.55
C GLY A 23 22.69 -16.81 -25.12
N VAL A 24 22.93 -15.98 -24.10
CA VAL A 24 22.64 -16.39 -22.71
C VAL A 24 21.18 -16.08 -22.35
N THR A 25 20.68 -16.75 -21.31
CA THR A 25 19.35 -16.50 -20.76
C THR A 25 19.33 -15.22 -19.90
N PRO A 26 18.18 -14.53 -19.77
CA PRO A 26 18.05 -13.42 -18.82
C PRO A 26 18.40 -13.81 -17.39
N LEU A 27 18.04 -15.03 -16.96
CA LEU A 27 18.34 -15.53 -15.62
C LEU A 27 19.85 -15.69 -15.38
N GLU A 28 20.58 -16.26 -16.34
CA GLU A 28 22.04 -16.38 -16.25
C GLU A 28 22.71 -15.00 -16.23
N LYS A 29 22.23 -14.07 -17.07
CA LYS A 29 22.77 -12.71 -17.10
C LYS A 29 22.55 -11.99 -15.76
N TRP A 30 21.38 -12.17 -15.15
CA TRP A 30 21.07 -11.63 -13.84
C TRP A 30 21.95 -12.22 -12.74
N ALA A 31 22.18 -13.53 -12.76
CA ALA A 31 23.02 -14.22 -11.77
C ALA A 31 24.50 -13.79 -11.79
N GLN A 32 24.96 -13.22 -12.92
CA GLN A 32 26.31 -12.65 -13.07
C GLN A 32 26.40 -11.19 -12.60
N SER A 33 25.31 -10.57 -12.17
CA SER A 33 25.30 -9.18 -11.71
C SER A 33 25.98 -9.02 -10.35
N ASP A 34 26.85 -8.02 -10.22
CA ASP A 34 27.77 -7.88 -9.08
C ASP A 34 27.11 -7.47 -7.75
N SER A 35 25.94 -6.82 -7.76
CA SER A 35 25.21 -6.50 -6.52
C SER A 35 23.78 -6.00 -6.74
N VAL A 36 22.91 -6.32 -5.77
CA VAL A 36 21.57 -5.73 -5.63
C VAL A 36 21.61 -4.79 -4.43
N ARG A 37 21.17 -3.55 -4.60
CA ARG A 37 20.92 -2.64 -3.47
C ARG A 37 19.56 -2.97 -2.87
N PHE A 38 19.59 -3.56 -1.68
CA PHE A 38 18.37 -3.76 -0.90
C PHE A 38 17.96 -2.47 -0.19
N PRO A 39 16.65 -2.28 0.07
CA PRO A 39 16.18 -1.24 0.99
C PRO A 39 16.74 -1.47 2.40
N ASP A 40 16.76 -0.42 3.23
CA ASP A 40 17.17 -0.56 4.63
C ASP A 40 16.18 -1.51 5.34
N PRO A 41 16.62 -2.46 6.18
CA PRO A 41 15.71 -3.31 6.94
C PRO A 41 14.68 -2.56 7.81
N HIS A 42 14.95 -1.29 8.12
CA HIS A 42 14.05 -0.42 8.87
C HIS A 42 13.12 0.40 7.97
N ASP A 43 13.26 0.33 6.64
CA ASP A 43 12.32 0.96 5.71
C ASP A 43 10.98 0.24 5.78
N ASP A 44 9.93 0.98 6.13
CA ASP A 44 8.55 0.48 6.05
C ASP A 44 8.08 0.59 4.59
N LEU A 45 8.34 -0.47 3.82
CA LEU A 45 7.97 -0.56 2.41
C LEU A 45 6.46 -0.65 2.22
N ASP A 46 5.71 -1.17 3.20
CA ASP A 46 4.25 -1.31 3.10
C ASP A 46 3.59 0.08 2.98
N ASN A 47 4.15 1.10 3.62
CA ASN A 47 3.70 2.49 3.47
C ASN A 47 3.72 2.99 2.02
N LEU A 48 4.61 2.47 1.16
CA LEU A 48 4.72 2.89 -0.24
C LEU A 48 3.52 2.43 -1.08
N PHE A 49 2.81 1.40 -0.64
CA PHE A 49 1.72 0.77 -1.39
C PHE A 49 0.33 1.12 -0.87
N LEU A 50 0.24 1.99 0.15
CA LEU A 50 -1.05 2.46 0.65
C LEU A 50 -1.76 3.32 -0.40
N PHE A 51 -3.05 3.05 -0.57
CA PHE A 51 -3.93 3.86 -1.39
C PHE A 51 -4.30 5.13 -0.63
N GLU A 52 -4.46 6.23 -1.37
CA GLU A 52 -4.81 7.52 -0.80
C GLU A 52 -6.22 7.94 -1.19
N GLU A 53 -6.98 8.45 -0.21
CA GLU A 53 -8.25 9.08 -0.48
C GLU A 53 -8.48 10.33 0.38
N ARG A 54 -8.93 11.42 -0.25
CA ARG A 54 -9.21 12.68 0.46
C ARG A 54 -10.62 12.66 1.04
N ARG A 55 -10.73 13.03 2.32
CA ARG A 55 -12.00 13.13 3.04
C ARG A 55 -12.05 14.38 3.89
N LYS A 56 -13.24 14.95 4.00
CA LYS A 56 -13.51 16.03 4.95
C LYS A 56 -13.91 15.41 6.28
N VAL A 57 -13.29 15.88 7.37
CA VAL A 57 -13.67 15.47 8.72
C VAL A 57 -15.00 16.09 9.09
N GLN A 58 -15.94 15.25 9.51
CA GLN A 58 -17.30 15.64 9.89
C GLN A 58 -17.32 16.27 11.27
N LYS A 59 -18.42 16.99 11.59
CA LYS A 59 -18.59 17.70 12.88
C LYS A 59 -18.57 16.78 14.10
N ASP A 60 -18.87 15.51 13.92
CA ASP A 60 -18.83 14.47 14.95
C ASP A 60 -17.45 13.81 15.11
N ARG A 61 -16.41 14.36 14.46
CA ARG A 61 -15.02 13.87 14.48
C ARG A 61 -14.85 12.54 13.75
N THR A 62 -15.59 12.36 12.65
CA THR A 62 -15.51 11.13 11.85
C THR A 62 -15.17 11.36 10.39
N VAL A 63 -14.65 10.30 9.75
CA VAL A 63 -14.48 10.19 8.30
C VAL A 63 -15.04 8.84 7.82
N SER A 64 -15.58 8.81 6.61
CA SER A 64 -16.07 7.58 5.98
C SER A 64 -15.16 7.11 4.85
N LEU A 65 -14.82 5.83 4.87
CA LEU A 65 -14.00 5.16 3.86
C LEU A 65 -14.55 3.76 3.61
N ASN A 66 -14.85 3.42 2.34
CA ASN A 66 -15.33 2.09 1.94
C ASN A 66 -16.51 1.55 2.78
N GLY A 67 -17.47 2.42 3.11
CA GLY A 67 -18.65 2.06 3.91
C GLY A 67 -18.39 1.93 5.42
N MET A 68 -17.18 2.21 5.89
CA MET A 68 -16.76 2.17 7.28
C MET A 68 -16.53 3.59 7.81
N VAL A 69 -16.84 3.83 9.08
CA VAL A 69 -16.64 5.12 9.76
C VAL A 69 -15.45 5.03 10.70
N TYR A 70 -14.58 6.03 10.71
CA TYR A 70 -13.40 6.09 11.56
C TYR A 70 -13.46 7.36 12.39
N GLU A 71 -13.16 7.25 13.69
CA GLU A 71 -13.00 8.40 14.57
C GLU A 71 -11.60 9.00 14.37
N VAL A 72 -11.51 10.32 14.36
CA VAL A 72 -10.26 11.07 14.16
C VAL A 72 -10.12 12.17 15.20
N ASP A 73 -8.91 12.73 15.33
CA ASP A 73 -8.60 13.79 16.27
C ASP A 73 -9.54 15.00 16.07
N ALA A 74 -10.07 15.52 17.19
CA ALA A 74 -10.91 16.71 17.23
C ALA A 74 -10.25 17.95 16.63
N ALA A 75 -8.91 18.02 16.65
CA ALA A 75 -8.13 19.10 16.04
C ALA A 75 -8.30 19.15 14.51
N LEU A 76 -8.76 18.07 13.88
CA LEU A 76 -8.96 17.99 12.43
C LEU A 76 -10.41 18.32 12.00
N LEU A 77 -11.28 18.75 12.92
CA LEU A 77 -12.69 19.06 12.62
C LEU A 77 -12.85 20.06 11.47
N GLY A 78 -13.55 19.65 10.41
CA GLY A 78 -13.79 20.47 9.23
C GLY A 78 -12.63 20.53 8.23
N GLU A 79 -11.46 19.98 8.59
CA GLU A 79 -10.30 19.89 7.71
C GLU A 79 -10.50 18.81 6.64
N THR A 80 -9.76 18.96 5.53
CA THR A 80 -9.62 17.89 4.54
C THR A 80 -8.33 17.13 4.80
N VAL A 81 -8.47 15.84 5.12
CA VAL A 81 -7.38 14.92 5.39
C VAL A 81 -7.19 13.95 4.23
N THR A 82 -5.99 13.38 4.14
CA THR A 82 -5.68 12.23 3.28
C THR A 82 -5.70 10.98 4.14
N LEU A 83 -6.57 10.04 3.80
CA LEU A 83 -6.60 8.71 4.39
C LEU A 83 -5.68 7.80 3.58
N ARG A 84 -4.75 7.10 4.24
CA ARG A 84 -3.89 6.10 3.60
C ARG A 84 -4.21 4.71 4.15
N PHE A 85 -4.46 3.74 3.26
CA PHE A 85 -4.94 2.41 3.64
C PHE A 85 -4.51 1.34 2.64
N ASP A 86 -4.37 0.10 3.09
CA ASP A 86 -4.19 -1.06 2.20
C ASP A 86 -5.57 -1.48 1.64
N PRO A 87 -5.80 -1.40 0.32
CA PRO A 87 -7.08 -1.77 -0.28
C PRO A 87 -7.36 -3.28 -0.24
N SER A 88 -6.34 -4.11 0.00
CA SER A 88 -6.48 -5.56 0.13
C SER A 88 -6.77 -6.01 1.56
N ALA A 89 -6.58 -5.11 2.53
CA ALA A 89 -6.80 -5.41 3.93
C ALA A 89 -8.31 -5.57 4.24
N PRO A 90 -8.68 -6.45 5.19
CA PRO A 90 -10.06 -6.58 5.62
C PRO A 90 -10.63 -5.26 6.13
N SER A 91 -11.94 -5.03 5.91
CA SER A 91 -12.64 -3.84 6.41
C SER A 91 -12.49 -3.66 7.93
N GLY A 92 -12.32 -2.41 8.36
CA GLY A 92 -12.18 -2.06 9.78
C GLY A 92 -10.76 -2.12 10.32
N ARG A 93 -9.77 -2.44 9.48
CA ARG A 93 -8.35 -2.26 9.81
C ARG A 93 -8.04 -0.77 10.04
N PRO A 94 -7.07 -0.45 10.92
CA PRO A 94 -6.65 0.93 11.13
C PRO A 94 -6.22 1.59 9.81
N ILE A 95 -6.52 2.87 9.67
CA ILE A 95 -6.11 3.68 8.51
C ILE A 95 -5.23 4.84 8.99
N GLN A 96 -4.26 5.24 8.17
CA GLN A 96 -3.46 6.42 8.49
C GLN A 96 -4.22 7.68 8.12
N VAL A 97 -4.25 8.65 9.02
CA VAL A 97 -4.78 9.99 8.78
C VAL A 97 -3.61 10.94 8.61
N CYS A 98 -3.51 11.54 7.43
CA CYS A 98 -2.53 12.56 7.12
C CYS A 98 -3.20 13.92 6.90
N HIS A 99 -2.59 14.98 7.39
CA HIS A 99 -3.01 16.37 7.15
C HIS A 99 -1.82 17.17 6.63
N GLN A 100 -2.02 17.91 5.53
CA GLN A 100 -0.96 18.71 4.89
C GLN A 100 0.32 17.91 4.58
N GLY A 101 0.16 16.65 4.17
CA GLY A 101 1.28 15.75 3.84
C GLY A 101 2.02 15.17 5.05
N ARG A 102 1.56 15.44 6.28
CA ARG A 102 2.12 14.87 7.51
C ARG A 102 1.19 13.81 8.08
N PHE A 103 1.77 12.70 8.52
CA PHE A 103 1.07 11.72 9.35
C PHE A 103 0.65 12.35 10.68
N ILE A 104 -0.61 12.12 11.07
CA ILE A 104 -1.18 12.60 12.33
C ILE A 104 -1.42 11.41 13.27
N GLU A 105 -2.19 10.43 12.83
CA GLU A 105 -2.57 9.28 13.65
C GLU A 105 -3.00 8.06 12.83
N ASN A 106 -3.15 6.92 13.50
CA ASN A 106 -3.88 5.77 12.97
C ASN A 106 -5.31 5.79 13.53
N ALA A 107 -6.29 6.03 12.65
CA ALA A 107 -7.69 6.00 13.01
C ALA A 107 -8.24 4.57 12.97
N VAL A 108 -9.01 4.20 13.99
CA VAL A 108 -9.65 2.89 14.10
C VAL A 108 -11.15 3.01 13.86
N HIS A 109 -11.72 2.00 13.22
CA HIS A 109 -13.17 1.90 13.17
C HIS A 109 -13.70 1.65 14.59
N PRO A 110 -14.70 2.40 15.08
CA PRO A 110 -15.28 2.13 16.37
C PRO A 110 -15.95 0.75 16.34
N THR A 111 -15.37 -0.23 17.01
CA THR A 111 -16.08 -1.48 17.34
C THR A 111 -17.32 -1.11 18.14
N LYS A 112 -18.45 -1.81 17.93
CA LYS A 112 -19.76 -1.56 18.57
C LYS A 112 -19.73 -1.64 20.11
N ALA A 113 -19.08 -0.68 20.78
CA ALA A 113 -19.04 -0.53 22.23
C ALA A 113 -19.80 0.72 22.71
N TYR A 114 -20.29 1.56 21.79
CA TYR A 114 -21.11 2.73 22.09
C TYR A 114 -22.57 2.50 21.66
N LEU A 115 -23.20 1.47 22.22
CA LEU A 115 -24.65 1.42 22.37
C LEU A 115 -24.89 0.86 23.78
N VAL A 116 -24.92 1.77 24.74
CA VAL A 116 -25.46 1.54 26.09
C VAL A 116 -26.92 1.96 26.08
#